data_AF-A0A968N4E3-F1
#
_entry.id   AF-A0A968N4E3-F1
#
_cell.length_a   1.000
_cell.length_b   1.000
_cell.length_c   1.000
_cell.angle_alpha   90.00
_cell.angle_beta   90.00
_cell.angle_gamma   90.00
#
_symmetry.space_group_name_H-M   'P 1'
#
loop_
_entity.id
_entity.type
_entity.pdbx_description
1 polymer ?
#
loop_
_entity_poly.entity_id
_entity_poly.type
_entity_poly.pdbx_seq_one_letter_code
_entity_poly.pdbx_strand_id
1 'polypeptide(L)'
;NVAGKSEALGWIAGLKTQQGEVAQAIALYQQSLELTDRIGDVQGKAMTLGMMGQLLADKQGDIERGLRYLCECRDILERLKSPHAATARDIIARVQQMADS
;
A
#
# COMPACT_ATOMS: atom_id res chain seq x y z
N ASN A 1 -11.96 -4.89 18.40
CA ASN A 1 -11.41 -5.84 17.42
C ASN A 1 -10.28 -5.14 16.65
N VAL A 2 -9.06 -5.68 16.68
CA VAL A 2 -7.87 -5.05 16.07
C VAL A 2 -7.89 -5.16 14.54
N ALA A 3 -8.46 -6.24 14.00
CA ALA A 3 -8.63 -6.42 12.56
C ALA A 3 -9.57 -5.37 11.95
N GLY A 4 -10.74 -5.14 12.57
CA GLY A 4 -11.67 -4.09 12.14
C GLY A 4 -11.09 -2.67 12.25
N LYS A 5 -10.08 -2.44 13.10
CA LYS A 5 -9.38 -1.16 13.21
C LYS A 5 -8.43 -0.94 12.03
N SER A 6 -7.69 -1.98 11.62
CA SER A 6 -6.84 -1.94 10.43
C SER A 6 -7.66 -1.63 9.17
N GLU A 7 -8.76 -2.36 8.98
CA GLU A 7 -9.63 -2.17 7.82
C GLU A 7 -10.18 -0.73 7.78
N ALA A 8 -10.71 -0.24 8.91
CA ALA A 8 -11.20 1.14 9.01
C ALA A 8 -10.11 2.19 8.69
N LEU A 9 -8.87 1.97 9.12
CA LEU A 9 -7.75 2.86 8.78
C LEU A 9 -7.47 2.87 7.28
N GLY A 10 -7.54 1.71 6.61
CA GLY A 10 -7.41 1.62 5.16
C GLY A 10 -8.49 2.40 4.41
N TRP A 11 -9.75 2.28 4.83
CA TRP A 11 -10.87 3.03 4.24
C TRP A 11 -10.70 4.55 4.42
N ILE A 12 -10.32 5.01 5.62
CA ILE A 12 -10.11 6.44 5.90
C ILE A 12 -8.93 6.98 5.10
N ALA A 13 -7.84 6.22 5.00
CA ALA A 13 -6.68 6.64 4.22
C ALA A 13 -6.99 6.75 2.71
N GLY A 14 -7.87 5.88 2.19
CA GLY A 14 -8.42 5.99 0.83
C GLY A 14 -9.26 7.27 0.62
N LEU A 15 -10.07 7.66 1.60
CA LEU A 15 -10.83 8.91 1.57
C LEU A 15 -9.92 10.15 1.68
N LYS A 16 -8.92 10.10 2.55
CA LYS A 16 -7.94 11.19 2.73
C LYS A 16 -7.10 11.41 1.47
N THR A 17 -6.77 10.34 0.75
CA THR A 17 -6.12 10.43 -0.56
C THR A 17 -6.97 11.20 -1.57
N GLN A 18 -8.30 10.98 -1.59
CA GLN A 18 -9.22 11.71 -2.46
C GLN A 18 -9.37 13.19 -2.06
N GLN A 19 -9.19 13.50 -0.78
CA GLN A 19 -9.22 14.88 -0.25
C GLN A 19 -7.89 15.63 -0.43
N GLY A 20 -6.87 15.00 -1.02
CA GLY A 20 -5.53 15.60 -1.18
C GLY A 20 -4.68 15.60 0.10
N GLU A 21 -5.17 15.01 1.18
CA GLU A 21 -4.50 14.92 2.49
C GLU A 21 -3.50 13.74 2.54
N VAL A 22 -2.58 13.74 1.59
CA VAL A 22 -1.64 12.63 1.31
C VAL A 22 -0.79 12.27 2.54
N ALA A 23 -0.27 13.26 3.27
CA ALA A 23 0.56 13.01 4.45
C ALA A 23 -0.21 12.32 5.58
N GLN A 24 -1.48 12.70 5.79
CA GLN A 24 -2.33 12.05 6.79
C GLN A 24 -2.70 10.63 6.37
N ALA A 25 -2.99 10.40 5.08
CA ALA A 25 -3.25 9.07 4.55
C ALA A 25 -2.05 8.13 4.78
N ILE A 26 -0.81 8.59 4.55
CA ILE A 26 0.39 7.81 4.81
C ILE A 26 0.53 7.46 6.30
N ALA A 27 0.30 8.43 7.21
CA ALA A 27 0.37 8.19 8.65
C ALA A 27 -0.68 7.16 9.12
N LEU A 28 -1.88 7.18 8.54
CA LEU A 28 -2.93 6.20 8.83
C LEU A 28 -2.57 4.81 8.29
N TYR A 29 -2.00 4.72 7.09
CA TYR A 29 -1.53 3.44 6.57
C TYR A 29 -0.35 2.87 7.37
N GLN A 30 0.57 3.71 7.88
CA GLN A 30 1.63 3.24 8.78
C GLN A 30 1.07 2.61 10.05
N GLN A 31 0.05 3.24 10.66
CA GLN A 31 -0.64 2.65 11.82
C GLN A 31 -1.34 1.33 11.45
N SER A 32 -1.96 1.25 10.27
CA SER A 32 -2.55 0.01 9.76
C SER A 32 -1.49 -1.09 9.59
N LEU A 33 -0.31 -0.72 9.08
CA LEU A 33 0.80 -1.65 8.86
C LEU A 33 1.31 -2.23 10.19
N GLU A 34 1.50 -1.39 11.21
CA GLU A 34 1.89 -1.85 12.54
C GLU A 34 0.84 -2.78 13.16
N LEU A 35 -0.44 -2.48 12.97
CA LEU A 35 -1.53 -3.31 13.51
C LEU A 35 -1.63 -4.66 12.79
N THR A 36 -1.56 -4.67 11.46
CA THR A 36 -1.59 -5.91 10.66
C THR A 36 -0.40 -6.81 10.96
N ASP A 37 0.79 -6.23 11.14
CA ASP A 37 1.99 -6.96 11.54
C ASP A 37 1.82 -7.60 12.94
N ARG A 38 1.31 -6.82 13.92
CA ARG A 38 1.07 -7.32 15.28
C ARG A 38 0.05 -8.45 15.38
N ILE A 39 -0.94 -8.48 14.50
CA ILE A 39 -1.99 -9.52 14.51
C ILE A 39 -1.72 -10.66 13.53
N GLY A 40 -0.62 -10.61 12.78
CA GLY A 40 -0.28 -11.60 11.76
C GLY A 40 -1.20 -11.60 10.53
N ASP A 41 -1.87 -10.48 10.25
CA ASP A 41 -2.71 -10.32 9.06
C ASP A 41 -1.83 -9.99 7.85
N VAL A 42 -1.28 -11.04 7.25
CA VAL A 42 -0.38 -10.97 6.11
C VAL A 42 -1.07 -10.38 4.88
N GLN A 43 -2.38 -10.65 4.70
CA GLN A 43 -3.14 -10.11 3.58
C GLN A 43 -3.42 -8.61 3.74
N GLY A 44 -3.86 -8.18 4.92
CA GLY A 44 -4.06 -6.77 5.25
C GLY A 44 -2.77 -5.96 5.16
N LYS A 45 -1.64 -6.56 5.57
CA LYS A 45 -0.30 -5.99 5.40
C LYS A 45 0.01 -5.71 3.93
N ALA A 46 -0.17 -6.71 3.06
CA ALA A 46 0.08 -6.54 1.62
C ALA A 46 -0.77 -5.43 0.99
N MET A 47 -2.07 -5.41 1.30
CA MET A 47 -2.98 -4.37 0.78
C MET A 47 -2.55 -2.97 1.25
N THR A 48 -2.20 -2.83 2.53
CA THR A 48 -1.71 -1.55 3.10
C THR A 48 -0.44 -1.08 2.39
N LEU A 49 0.54 -1.98 2.19
CA LEU A 49 1.77 -1.69 1.46
C LEU A 49 1.51 -1.24 0.02
N GLY A 50 0.61 -1.92 -0.69
CA GLY A 50 0.25 -1.56 -2.06
C GLY A 50 -0.33 -0.15 -2.17
N MET A 51 -1.26 0.18 -1.27
CA MET A 51 -1.88 1.51 -1.23
C MET A 51 -0.87 2.61 -0.86
N MET A 52 0.02 2.35 0.12
CA MET A 52 1.10 3.28 0.48
C MET A 52 2.08 3.49 -0.67
N GLY A 53 2.50 2.41 -1.32
CA GLY A 53 3.49 2.48 -2.39
C GLY A 53 2.99 3.29 -3.59
N GLN A 54 1.73 3.08 -3.97
CA GLN A 54 1.09 3.87 -5.01
C GLN A 54 0.97 5.35 -4.60
N LEU A 55 0.59 5.62 -3.35
CA LEU A 55 0.42 6.99 -2.86
C LEU A 55 1.75 7.77 -2.85
N LEU A 56 2.84 7.11 -2.44
CA LEU A 56 4.18 7.71 -2.46
C LEU A 56 4.64 8.03 -3.87
N ALA A 57 4.46 7.10 -4.80
CA ALA A 57 4.84 7.29 -6.19
C ALA A 57 3.98 8.37 -6.88
N ASP A 58 2.65 8.22 -6.84
CA ASP A 58 1.72 9.06 -7.61
C ASP A 58 1.56 10.47 -7.01
N LYS A 59 1.67 10.63 -5.68
CA LYS A 59 1.36 11.91 -5.00
C LYS A 59 2.53 12.61 -4.35
N GLN A 60 3.54 11.88 -3.88
CA GLN A 60 4.74 12.49 -3.29
C GLN A 60 5.91 12.55 -4.28
N GLY A 61 5.83 11.85 -5.42
CA GLY A 61 6.97 11.70 -6.33
C GLY A 61 8.11 10.86 -5.74
N ASP A 62 7.85 10.18 -4.60
CA ASP A 62 8.82 9.30 -3.94
C ASP A 62 8.74 7.92 -4.59
N ILE A 63 9.23 7.86 -5.83
CA ILE A 63 9.18 6.68 -6.69
C ILE A 63 9.95 5.51 -6.06
N GLU A 64 11.11 5.79 -5.44
CA GLU A 64 11.95 4.76 -4.84
C GLU A 64 11.23 4.03 -3.69
N ARG A 65 10.68 4.79 -2.73
CA ARG A 65 9.94 4.18 -1.61
C ARG A 65 8.62 3.59 -2.09
N GLY A 66 7.98 4.21 -3.08
CA GLY A 66 6.78 3.69 -3.72
C GLY A 66 6.98 2.28 -4.29
N LEU A 67 8.02 2.11 -5.12
CA LEU A 67 8.39 0.82 -5.71
C LEU A 67 8.77 -0.22 -4.66
N ARG A 68 9.49 0.20 -3.60
CA ARG A 68 9.87 -0.71 -2.51
C ARG A 68 8.65 -1.35 -1.86
N TYR A 69 7.64 -0.55 -1.49
CA TYR A 69 6.42 -1.08 -0.88
C TYR A 69 5.53 -1.86 -1.86
N LEU A 70 5.49 -1.47 -3.13
CA LEU A 70 4.77 -2.23 -4.14
C LEU A 70 5.41 -3.60 -4.40
N CYS A 71 6.74 -3.70 -4.42
CA CYS A 71 7.47 -4.97 -4.52
C CYS A 71 7.19 -5.87 -3.31
N GLU A 72 7.23 -5.34 -2.09
CA GLU A 72 6.91 -6.12 -0.89
C GLU A 72 5.46 -6.61 -0.91
N CYS A 73 4.51 -5.75 -1.33
CA CYS A 73 3.11 -6.13 -1.54
C CYS A 73 2.99 -7.30 -2.53
N ARG A 74 3.61 -7.19 -3.71
CA ARG A 74 3.63 -8.26 -4.72
C ARG A 74 4.18 -9.56 -4.13
N ASP A 75 5.34 -9.53 -3.48
CA ASP A 75 6.00 -10.72 -2.97
C ASP A 75 5.14 -11.45 -1.94
N ILE A 76 4.43 -10.70 -1.08
CA ILE A 76 3.47 -11.27 -0.15
C ILE A 76 2.29 -11.90 -0.90
N LEU A 77 1.69 -11.19 -1.85
CA LEU A 77 0.54 -11.68 -2.62
C LEU A 77 0.88 -12.94 -3.44
N GLU A 78 2.09 -13.02 -3.99
CA GLU A 78 2.59 -14.19 -4.71
C GLU A 78 2.75 -15.40 -3.77
N ARG A 79 3.32 -15.19 -2.58
CA ARG A 79 3.39 -16.24 -1.54
C ARG A 79 2.01 -16.74 -1.12
N LEU A 80 1.02 -15.85 -1.09
CA LEU A 80 -0.38 -16.19 -0.81
C LEU A 80 -1.12 -16.78 -2.02
N LYS A 81 -0.49 -16.86 -3.21
CA LYS A 81 -1.12 -17.25 -4.48
C LYS A 81 -2.38 -16.42 -4.78
N SER A 82 -2.38 -15.15 -4.36
CA SER A 82 -3.50 -14.23 -4.54
C SER A 82 -3.52 -13.71 -5.98
N PRO A 83 -4.70 -13.63 -6.63
CA PRO A 83 -4.81 -13.06 -7.98
C PRO A 83 -4.41 -11.57 -8.02
N HIS A 84 -4.44 -10.88 -6.87
CA HIS A 84 -4.04 -9.48 -6.74
C HIS A 84 -2.55 -9.24 -7.02
N ALA A 85 -1.73 -10.28 -7.04
CA ALA A 85 -0.32 -10.17 -7.43
C ALA A 85 -0.13 -9.63 -8.85
N ALA A 86 -1.06 -9.93 -9.77
CA ALA A 86 -1.05 -9.35 -11.12
C ALA A 86 -1.23 -7.83 -11.08
N THR A 87 -2.22 -7.35 -10.32
CA THR A 87 -2.45 -5.91 -10.16
C THR A 87 -1.25 -5.20 -9.56
N ALA A 88 -0.59 -5.79 -8.56
CA ALA A 88 0.64 -5.23 -8.00
C ALA A 88 1.76 -5.11 -9.06
N ARG A 89 1.93 -6.11 -9.92
CA ARG A 89 2.90 -6.06 -11.03
C ARG A 89 2.58 -4.96 -12.04
N ASP A 90 1.31 -4.78 -12.40
CA ASP A 90 0.89 -3.74 -13.34
C ASP A 90 1.16 -2.34 -12.79
N ILE A 91 0.90 -2.12 -11.49
CA ILE A 91 1.19 -0.85 -10.82
C ILE A 91 2.70 -0.60 -10.76
N ILE A 92 3.51 -1.63 -10.42
CA ILE A 92 4.98 -1.53 -10.42
C ILE A 92 5.48 -1.10 -11.80
N ALA A 93 5.03 -1.77 -12.87
CA ALA A 93 5.44 -1.46 -14.23
C ALA A 93 5.11 -0.01 -14.61
N ARG A 94 3.92 0.47 -14.24
CA ARG A 94 3.51 1.86 -14.45
C ARG A 94 4.42 2.84 -13.69
N VAL A 95 4.71 2.57 -12.43
CA VAL A 95 5.56 3.44 -11.59
C VAL A 95 7.02 3.44 -12.08
N GLN A 96 7.53 2.32 -12.58
CA GLN A 96 8.85 2.25 -13.21
C GLN A 96 8.90 3.11 -14.49
N GLN A 97 7.89 3.03 -15.34
CA GLN A 97 7.79 3.87 -16.53
C GLN A 97 7.78 5.36 -16.20
N MET A 98 7.16 5.77 -15.09
CA MET A 98 7.21 7.17 -14.61
C MET A 98 8.60 7.60 -14.12
N ALA A 99 9.44 6.66 -13.68
CA ALA A 99 10.81 6.93 -13.25
C ALA A 99 11.75 7.16 -14.45
N ASP A 100 11.46 6.46 -15.54
CA ASP A 100 12.27 6.44 -16.77
C ASP A 100 11.91 7.57 -17.76
N SER A 101 10.84 8.33 -17.49
CA SER A 101 10.31 9.43 -18.33
C SER A 101 10.72 10.81 -17.82
#